data_AF-A0A6L3FAA7-F1
#
_entry.id   AF-A0A6L3FAA7-F1
#
_cell.length_a   1.000
_cell.length_b   1.000
_cell.length_c   1.000
_cell.angle_alpha   90.00
_cell.angle_beta   90.00
_cell.angle_gamma   90.00
#
_symmetry.space_group_name_H-M   'P 1'
#
loop_
_entity.id
_entity.type
_entity.pdbx_description
1 polymer ?
#
loop_
_entity_poly.entity_id
_entity_poly.type
_entity_poly.pdbx_seq_one_letter_code
_entity_poly.pdbx_strand_id
1 'polypeptide(L)' 'MQEIILNSPLDMHIHFRDGNMLNTVAPLSAETFAGGVIMPNLVPPVDNLDRLIGYKTAVCAAIKHHTFTPYMTLFF' A
#
# COMPACT_ATOMS: atom_id res chain seq x y z
N MET A 1 -31.10 1.62 12.12
CA MET A 1 -29.79 0.97 11.97
C MET A 1 -28.85 1.58 13.00
N GLN A 2 -28.03 0.77 13.66
CA GLN A 2 -26.88 1.29 14.43
C GLN A 2 -25.70 1.49 13.46
N GLU A 3 -24.99 2.59 13.63
CA GLU A 3 -23.84 2.97 12.80
C GLU A 3 -22.59 3.05 13.67
N ILE A 4 -21.45 2.63 13.10
CA ILE A 4 -20.12 2.83 13.68
C ILE A 4 -19.31 3.61 12.66
N ILE A 5 -18.78 4.75 13.10
CA ILE A 5 -17.94 5.62 12.27
C ILE A 5 -16.47 5.37 12.64
N LEU A 6 -15.68 4.95 11.65
CA LEU A 6 -14.23 4.84 11.77
C LEU A 6 -13.59 6.03 11.07
N ASN A 7 -12.93 6.89 11.85
CA ASN A 7 -12.20 8.03 11.32
C ASN A 7 -10.78 7.56 10.93
N SER A 8 -10.44 7.72 9.65
CA SER A 8 -9.10 7.43 9.11
C SER A 8 -8.55 6.04 9.46
N PRO A 9 -9.25 4.94 9.11
CA PRO A 9 -8.79 3.60 9.42
C PRO A 9 -7.44 3.31 8.77
N LEU A 10 -6.55 2.62 9.49
CA LEU A 10 -5.24 2.22 9.02
C LEU A 10 -5.14 0.69 8.98
N ASP A 11 -4.56 0.15 7.91
CA ASP A 11 -4.21 -1.27 7.82
C ASP A 11 -2.69 -1.43 8.01
N MET A 12 -2.31 -2.00 9.14
CA MET A 12 -0.92 -2.06 9.59
C MET A 12 -0.14 -3.25 8.99
N HIS A 13 -0.73 -4.04 8.08
CA HIS A 13 -0.04 -5.15 7.44
C HIS A 13 -0.61 -5.47 6.05
N ILE A 14 -0.05 -4.87 5.00
CA ILE A 14 -0.55 -5.05 3.62
C ILE A 14 0.51 -5.64 2.68
N HIS A 15 0.08 -6.54 1.82
CA HIS A 15 0.87 -7.06 0.69
C HIS A 15 0.22 -6.70 -0.66
N PHE A 16 0.70 -5.64 -1.32
CA PHE A 16 0.20 -5.24 -2.64
C PHE A 16 0.79 -6.01 -3.82
N ARG A 17 1.89 -6.74 -3.62
CA ARG A 17 2.63 -7.43 -4.69
C ARG A 17 3.14 -6.41 -5.71
N ASP A 18 3.37 -6.82 -6.96
CA ASP A 18 3.94 -5.98 -8.02
C ASP A 18 3.16 -6.11 -9.34
N GLY A 19 3.43 -5.21 -10.29
CA GLY A 19 2.88 -5.23 -11.64
C GLY A 19 1.35 -5.26 -11.71
N ASN A 20 0.80 -6.19 -12.50
CA ASN A 20 -0.66 -6.30 -12.69
C ASN A 20 -1.41 -6.58 -11.38
N MET A 21 -0.79 -7.32 -10.46
CA MET A 21 -1.41 -7.61 -9.16
C MET A 21 -1.51 -6.32 -8.34
N LEU A 22 -0.44 -5.53 -8.26
CA LEU A 22 -0.44 -4.21 -7.61
C LEU A 22 -1.56 -3.32 -8.15
N ASN A 23 -1.67 -3.20 -9.47
CA ASN A 23 -2.70 -2.39 -10.13
C ASN A 23 -4.14 -2.88 -9.88
N THR A 24 -4.30 -4.16 -9.55
CA THR A 24 -5.60 -4.77 -9.26
C THR A 24 -5.99 -4.57 -7.80
N VAL A 25 -5.06 -4.78 -6.86
CA VAL A 25 -5.39 -4.85 -5.43
C VAL A 25 -5.23 -3.53 -4.68
N ALA A 26 -4.29 -2.66 -5.08
CA ALA A 26 -4.05 -1.40 -4.36
C ALA A 26 -5.27 -0.48 -4.28
N PRO A 27 -6.08 -0.29 -5.35
CA PRO A 27 -7.30 0.50 -5.27
C PRO A 27 -8.30 -0.04 -4.23
N LEU A 28 -8.40 -1.36 -4.09
CA LEU A 28 -9.38 -1.99 -3.19
C LEU A 28 -9.10 -1.68 -1.72
N SER A 29 -7.84 -1.65 -1.31
CA SER A 29 -7.46 -1.20 0.03
C SER A 29 -7.55 0.32 0.16
N ALA A 30 -7.10 1.07 -0.85
CA ALA A 30 -7.10 2.53 -0.81
C ALA A 30 -8.50 3.14 -0.79
N GLU A 31 -9.52 2.45 -1.32
CA GLU A 31 -10.92 2.86 -1.26
C GLU A 31 -11.44 2.99 0.18
N THR A 32 -10.93 2.18 1.10
CA THR A 32 -11.51 2.02 2.44
C THR A 32 -10.59 2.50 3.56
N PHE A 33 -9.27 2.40 3.38
CA PHE A 33 -8.28 2.80 4.38
C PHE A 33 -7.67 4.17 4.07
N ALA A 34 -7.37 4.94 5.11
CA ALA A 34 -6.64 6.21 4.97
C ALA A 34 -5.12 6.00 4.77
N GLY A 35 -4.62 4.82 5.09
CA GLY A 35 -3.22 4.46 4.90
C GLY A 35 -2.91 3.05 5.38
N GLY A 36 -1.68 2.61 5.13
CA GLY A 36 -1.27 1.30 5.57
C GLY A 36 0.21 0.99 5.40
N VAL A 37 0.68 0.03 6.19
CA VAL A 37 2.08 -0.41 6.21
C VAL A 37 2.30 -1.43 5.11
N ILE A 38 3.13 -1.08 4.14
CA ILE A 38 3.36 -1.87 2.94
C ILE A 38 4.55 -2.78 3.17
N MET A 39 4.32 -4.09 3.12
CA MET A 39 5.33 -5.10 3.37
C MET A 39 6.33 -5.22 2.20
N PRO A 40 7.62 -5.51 2.46
CA PRO A 40 8.70 -5.35 1.47
C PRO A 40 9.08 -6.67 0.78
N ASN A 41 8.34 -7.75 1.00
CA ASN A 41 8.65 -9.12 0.55
C ASN A 41 8.27 -9.37 -0.93
N LEU A 42 8.71 -8.48 -1.82
CA LEU A 42 8.66 -8.70 -3.27
C LEU A 42 9.75 -9.69 -3.72
N VAL A 43 9.80 -9.98 -5.01
CA VAL A 43 10.85 -10.81 -5.63
C VAL A 43 11.55 -9.98 -6.71
N PRO A 44 12.80 -9.52 -6.49
CA PRO A 44 13.55 -9.56 -5.24
C PRO A 44 12.94 -8.66 -4.14
N PRO A 45 13.29 -8.82 -2.86
CA PRO A 45 12.73 -8.01 -1.78
C PRO A 45 13.09 -6.53 -1.92
N VAL A 46 12.34 -5.65 -1.28
CA VAL A 46 12.64 -4.22 -1.22
C VAL A 46 13.67 -3.99 -0.11
N ASP A 47 14.95 -4.09 -0.46
CA ASP A 47 16.08 -4.17 0.48
C ASP A 47 17.01 -2.96 0.48
N ASN A 48 16.75 -2.00 -0.41
CA ASN A 48 17.56 -0.79 -0.53
C ASN A 48 16.69 0.42 -0.90
N LEU A 49 17.30 1.61 -0.79
CA LEU A 49 16.61 2.88 -1.00
C LEU A 49 16.04 3.01 -2.42
N ASP A 50 16.78 2.59 -3.45
CA ASP A 50 16.34 2.72 -4.84
C ASP A 50 15.10 1.86 -5.10
N ARG A 51 15.09 0.62 -4.60
CA ARG A 51 13.92 -0.26 -4.67
C ARG A 51 12.73 0.31 -3.89
N LEU A 52 12.97 0.90 -2.72
CA LEU A 52 11.91 1.51 -1.91
C LEU A 52 11.27 2.70 -2.62
N ILE A 53 12.07 3.58 -3.23
CA ILE A 53 11.59 4.73 -4.00
C ILE A 53 10.81 4.26 -5.23
N GLY A 54 11.34 3.27 -5.96
CA GLY A 54 10.68 2.68 -7.13
C GLY A 54 9.32 2.07 -6.77
N TYR A 55 9.28 1.24 -5.73
CA TYR A 55 8.05 0.60 -5.30
C TYR A 55 7.04 1.61 -4.74
N LYS A 56 7.47 2.61 -3.98
CA LYS A 56 6.58 3.70 -3.50
C LYS A 56 5.94 4.42 -4.68
N THR A 57 6.72 4.75 -5.71
CA THR A 57 6.22 5.40 -6.93
C THR A 57 5.15 4.55 -7.61
N ALA A 58 5.39 3.24 -7.75
CA ALA A 58 4.43 2.31 -8.32
C ALA A 58 3.14 2.21 -7.49
N VAL A 59 3.25 2.12 -6.15
CA VAL A 59 2.10 2.09 -5.24
C VAL A 59 1.28 3.38 -5.34
N CYS A 60 1.93 4.54 -5.31
CA CYS A 60 1.25 5.83 -5.45
C CYS A 60 0.51 5.98 -6.79
N ALA A 61 1.05 5.42 -7.87
CA ALA A 61 0.35 5.37 -9.16
C ALA A 61 -0.85 4.41 -9.13
N ALA A 62 -0.69 3.25 -8.49
CA ALA A 62 -1.69 2.18 -8.46
C ALA A 62 -2.92 2.51 -7.59
N ILE A 63 -2.78 3.32 -6.53
CA ILE A 63 -3.91 3.77 -5.69
C ILE A 63 -4.85 4.77 -6.39
N LYS A 64 -4.47 5.28 -7.57
CA LYS A 64 -5.28 6.18 -8.42
C LYS A 64 -5.69 7.47 -7.69
N HIS A 65 -7.00 7.70 -7.53
CA HIS A 65 -7.57 8.92 -6.98
C HIS A 65 -7.93 8.79 -5.49
N HIS A 66 -7.66 7.63 -4.88
CA HIS A 66 -7.98 7.39 -3.48
C HIS A 66 -6.99 8.10 -2.55
N THR A 67 -7.51 8.62 -1.43
CA THR A 67 -6.69 9.22 -0.38
C THR A 67 -6.13 8.12 0.52
N PHE A 68 -4.93 7.63 0.18
CA PHE A 68 -4.25 6.57 0.93
C PHE A 68 -2.78 6.91 1.13
N THR A 69 -2.30 6.80 2.37
CA THR A 69 -0.89 7.00 2.73
C THR A 69 -0.14 5.66 2.81
N PRO A 70 0.76 5.34 1.85
CA PRO A 70 1.57 4.14 1.92
C PRO A 70 2.79 4.33 2.84
N TYR A 71 2.80 3.64 3.98
CA TYR A 71 3.95 3.58 4.90
C TYR A 71 4.89 2.45 4.46
N MET A 72 5.93 2.80 3.71
CA MET A 72 6.87 1.84 3.14
C MET A 72 7.79 1.23 4.19
N THR A 73 8.18 -0.03 3.99
CA THR A 73 9.14 -0.75 4.84
C THR A 73 10.32 -1.26 4.01
N LEU A 74 11.41 -1.64 4.68
CA LEU A 74 12.57 -2.29 4.09
C LEU A 74 12.70 -3.72 4.60
N PHE A 75 13.19 -4.62 3.76
CA PHE A 75 13.58 -5.98 4.12
C PHE A 75 15.12 -5.99 4.29
N PHE A 76 15.61 -6.40 5.45
CA PHE A 76 17.04 -6.51 5.76
C PHE A 76 17.41 -7.93 6.17
#